data_AF-A0A534GZ01-F1
#
_entry.id   AF-A0A534GZ01-F1
#
_cell.length_a   1.000
_cell.length_b   1.000
_cell.length_c   1.000
_cell.angle_alpha   90.00
_cell.angle_beta   90.00
_cell.angle_gamma   90.00
#
_symmetry.space_group_name_H-M   'P 1'
#
loop_
_entity.id
_entity.type
_entity.pdbx_description
1 polymer ?
#
loop_
_entity_poly.entity_id
_entity_poly.type
_entity_poly.pdbx_seq_one_letter_code
_entity_poly.pdbx_strand_id
1 'polypeptide(L)' 'MVPMGLSFSTALAFAVTVVLTLTLRPLAVRLCITDKPGGRKQHIGEIPLVGGIAMFIGMLVATMTAVQPMGRWTLLVPAA' A
#
# COMPACT_ATOMS: atom_id res chain seq x y z
N MET A 1 -18.06 11.63 12.83
CA MET A 1 -16.71 12.24 12.85
C MET A 1 -15.70 11.13 12.66
N VAL A 2 -14.94 11.13 11.55
CA VAL A 2 -13.86 10.15 11.33
C VAL A 2 -12.73 10.49 12.30
N PRO A 3 -12.18 9.53 13.06
CA PRO A 3 -11.03 9.80 13.92
C PRO A 3 -9.88 10.35 13.06
N MET A 4 -9.29 11.48 13.47
CA MET A 4 -8.25 12.17 12.69
C MET A 4 -7.07 11.25 12.32
N GLY A 5 -6.75 10.27 13.19
CA GLY A 5 -5.73 9.26 12.90
C GLY A 5 -6.06 8.35 11.71
N LEU A 6 -7.33 7.99 11.52
CA LEU A 6 -7.72 7.14 10.39
C LEU A 6 -7.63 7.89 9.06
N SER A 7 -7.96 9.17 9.04
CA SER A 7 -7.83 10.04 7.86
C SER A 7 -6.37 10.21 7.45
N PHE A 8 -5.47 10.34 8.43
CA PHE A 8 -4.03 10.40 8.18
C PHE A 8 -3.49 9.07 7.63
N SER A 9 -3.85 7.94 8.25
CA SER A 9 -3.42 6.62 7.79
C SER A 9 -3.91 6.28 6.38
N THR A 10 -5.14 6.64 5.99
CA THR A 10 -5.64 6.41 4.64
C THR A 10 -4.98 7.32 3.60
N ALA A 11 -4.75 8.60 3.93
CA ALA A 11 -3.98 9.51 3.08
C ALA A 11 -2.54 9.02 2.87
N LEU A 12 -1.91 8.52 3.93
CA LEU A 12 -0.59 7.90 3.87
C LEU A 12 -0.60 6.63 3.00
N ALA A 13 -1.60 5.76 3.15
CA ALA A 13 -1.76 4.55 2.33
C ALA A 13 -1.81 4.90 0.84
N PHE A 14 -2.60 5.92 0.49
CA PHE A 14 -2.75 6.39 -0.88
C PHE A 14 -1.43 6.96 -1.42
N ALA A 15 -0.77 7.83 -0.66
CA ALA A 15 0.51 8.42 -1.05
C ALA A 15 1.59 7.35 -1.28
N VAL A 16 1.73 6.40 -0.36
CA VAL A 16 2.68 5.28 -0.48
C VAL A 16 2.37 4.44 -1.72
N THR A 17 1.10 4.08 -1.93
CA THR A 17 0.67 3.29 -3.09
C THR A 17 0.99 3.99 -4.41
N VAL A 18 0.74 5.31 -4.50
CA VAL A 18 1.03 6.10 -5.71
C VAL A 18 2.53 6.16 -5.96
N VAL A 19 3.33 6.53 -4.96
CA VAL A 19 4.79 6.62 -5.09
C VAL A 19 5.36 5.27 -5.52
N LEU A 20 4.93 4.20 -4.86
CA LEU A 20 5.42 2.85 -5.12
C LEU A 20 4.99 2.33 -6.50
N THR A 21 3.78 2.65 -6.94
CA THR A 21 3.33 2.32 -8.31
C THR A 21 4.19 3.02 -9.35
N LEU A 22 4.54 4.29 -9.14
CA LEU A 22 5.38 5.05 -10.08
C LEU A 22 6.83 4.55 -10.11
N THR A 23 7.41 4.19 -8.97
CA THR A 23 8.78 3.68 -8.89
C THR A 23 8.91 2.24 -9.36
N LEU A 24 7.91 1.39 -9.11
CA LEU A 24 7.92 -0.01 -9.54
C LEU A 24 7.62 -0.19 -11.03
N ARG A 25 6.93 0.76 -11.69
CA ARG A 25 6.65 0.71 -13.14
C ARG A 25 7.89 0.48 -14.01
N PRO A 26 8.96 1.30 -13.93
CA PRO A 26 10.17 1.07 -14.73
C PRO A 26 10.90 -0.21 -14.33
N LEU A 27 10.82 -0.61 -13.05
CA LEU A 27 11.42 -1.86 -12.58
C LEU A 27 10.69 -3.09 -13.16
N ALA A 28 9.36 -3.05 -13.24
CA ALA A 28 8.54 -4.11 -13.80
C ALA A 28 8.88 -4.39 -15.27
N VAL A 29 9.10 -3.32 -16.05
CA VAL A 29 9.52 -3.42 -17.45
C VAL A 29 10.93 -4.03 -17.54
N ARG A 30 11.86 -3.62 -16.68
CA ARG A 30 13.24 -4.17 -16.66
C ARG A 30 13.31 -5.63 -16.24
N LEU A 31 12.43 -6.06 -15.34
CA LEU A 31 12.35 -7.42 -14.83
C LEU A 31 11.41 -8.32 -15.66
N CYS A 32 10.83 -7.80 -16.76
CA CYS A 32 9.80 -8.49 -17.55
C CYS A 32 8.60 -8.97 -16.72
N ILE A 33 8.27 -8.28 -15.62
CA ILE A 33 7.05 -8.47 -14.82
C ILE A 33 5.92 -7.67 -15.48
N THR A 34 5.71 -7.95 -16.76
CA THR A 34 4.75 -7.27 -17.61
C THR A 34 3.77 -8.28 -18.20
N ASP A 35 2.51 -7.91 -18.26
CA ASP A 35 1.50 -8.66 -18.98
C ASP A 35 1.69 -8.39 -20.48
N LYS A 36 2.09 -9.44 -21.20
CA LYS A 36 2.23 -9.39 -22.65
C LYS A 36 0.87 -9.56 -23.32
N PRO A 37 0.60 -8.83 -24.41
CA PRO A 37 -0.64 -9.00 -25.15
C PRO A 37 -0.71 -10.40 -25.78
N GLY A 38 -1.90 -11.01 -25.78
CA GLY A 38 -2.12 -12.33 -26.36
C GLY A 38 -3.58 -12.78 -26.34
N GLY A 39 -4.02 -13.43 -27.42
CA GLY A 39 -5.36 -14.00 -27.56
C GLY A 39 -6.48 -12.96 -27.49
N ARG A 40 -7.32 -13.04 -26.45
CA ARG A 40 -8.50 -12.17 -26.24
C ARG A 40 -8.18 -10.80 -25.63
N LYS A 41 -6.91 -10.51 -25.30
CA LYS A 41 -6.50 -9.23 -24.69
C LYS A 41 -6.19 -8.20 -25.77
N GLN A 42 -6.94 -7.10 -25.80
CA GLN A 42 -6.83 -6.03 -26.80
C GLN A 42 -5.92 -4.87 -26.40
N HIS A 43 -5.18 -5.00 -25.30
CA HIS A 43 -4.28 -3.94 -24.87
C HIS A 43 -3.03 -3.88 -25.77
N ILE A 44 -2.54 -2.65 -25.99
CA ILE A 44 -1.38 -2.38 -26.82
C ILE A 44 -0.18 -2.14 -25.90
N GLY A 45 0.87 -2.93 -26.07
CA GLY A 45 2.11 -2.81 -25.30
C GLY A 45 2.15 -3.70 -24.05
N GLU A 46 3.27 -3.65 -23.35
CA GLU A 46 3.51 -4.43 -22.13
C GLU A 46 2.95 -3.69 -20.90
N ILE A 47 2.00 -4.31 -20.18
CA ILE A 47 1.39 -3.69 -18.99
C ILE A 47 2.15 -4.14 -17.73
N PRO A 48 2.76 -3.23 -16.94
CA PRO A 48 3.48 -3.60 -15.72
C PRO A 48 2.55 -4.09 -14.60
N LEU A 49 2.77 -5.32 -14.10
CA LEU A 49 1.93 -5.98 -13.09
C LEU A 49 2.40 -5.70 -11.66
N VAL A 50 2.39 -4.42 -11.25
CA VAL A 50 2.91 -4.00 -9.92
C VAL A 50 1.88 -3.35 -8.99
N GLY A 51 0.66 -3.09 -9.49
CA GLY A 51 -0.37 -2.39 -8.72
C GLY A 51 -0.78 -3.13 -7.43
N GLY A 52 -0.91 -4.46 -7.48
CA GLY A 52 -1.28 -5.27 -6.32
C GLY A 52 -0.26 -5.20 -5.18
N ILE A 53 1.03 -5.35 -5.51
CA ILE A 53 2.13 -5.25 -4.53
C ILE A 53 2.20 -3.84 -3.95
N ALA A 54 2.03 -2.81 -4.79
CA ALA A 54 2.01 -1.42 -4.33
C ALA A 54 0.86 -1.14 -3.34
N MET A 55 -0.36 -1.62 -3.65
CA MET A 55 -1.51 -1.51 -2.76
C MET A 55 -1.32 -2.28 -1.44
N PHE A 56 -0.75 -3.49 -1.50
CA PHE A 56 -0.48 -4.29 -0.30
C PHE A 56 0.47 -3.58 0.66
N ILE A 57 1.58 -3.02 0.14
CA ILE A 57 2.54 -2.27 0.95
C ILE A 57 1.90 -0.99 1.52
N GLY A 58 1.14 -0.24 0.70
CA GLY A 58 0.42 0.94 1.17
C GLY A 58 -0.55 0.62 2.32
N MET A 59 -1.28 -0.50 2.21
CA MET A 59 -2.17 -0.97 3.27
C MET A 59 -1.41 -1.40 4.53
N LEU A 60 -0.26 -2.09 4.38
CA LEU A 60 0.57 -2.51 5.52
C LEU A 60 1.12 -1.28 6.28
N VAL A 61 1.54 -0.23 5.59
CA VAL A 61 1.95 1.04 6.23
C VAL A 61 0.77 1.71 6.95
N ALA A 62 -0.42 1.69 6.34
CA ALA A 62 -1.61 2.26 6.94
C ALA A 62 -2.02 1.51 8.22
N THR A 63 -1.98 0.18 8.23
CA THR A 63 -2.33 -0.61 9.40
C THR A 63 -1.31 -0.43 10.53
N MET A 64 -0.01 -0.39 10.23
CA MET A 64 1.02 -0.13 11.25
C MET A 64 0.88 1.25 11.90
N THR A 65 0.43 2.27 11.16
CA THR A 65 0.22 3.62 11.71
C THR A 65 -1.14 3.78 12.41
N ALA A 66 -2.16 3.08 11.93
CA ALA A 66 -3.49 3.08 12.54
C ALA A 66 -3.56 2.25 13.82
N VAL A 67 -2.79 1.16 13.90
CA VAL A 67 -2.67 0.32 15.10
C VAL A 67 -1.80 1.07 16.11
N GLN A 68 -2.48 1.84 16.97
CA GLN A 68 -1.85 2.38 18.16
C GLN A 68 -1.34 1.21 19.02
N PRO A 69 -0.07 1.24 19.49
CA PRO A 69 0.41 0.21 20.40
C PRO A 69 -0.52 0.20 21.61
N MET A 70 -0.91 -1.00 22.03
CA MET A 70 -1.83 -1.28 23.13
C MET A 70 -1.20 -0.94 24.51
N GLY A 71 -0.37 0.10 24.59
CA GLY A 71 0.29 0.61 25.80
C GLY A 71 -0.53 1.67 26.56
N ARG A 72 -1.75 2.00 26.11
CA ARG A 72 -2.65 2.85 26.91
C ARG A 72 -3.17 2.10 28.14
N TRP A 73 -3.35 0.79 28.03
CA TRP A 73 -3.87 -0.05 29.11
C TRP A 73 -2.83 -0.35 30.20
N THR A 74 -1.54 -0.39 29.86
CA THR A 74 -0.45 -0.58 30.85
C THR A 74 -0.22 0.63 31.76
N LEU A 75 -0.76 1.80 31.41
CA LEU A 75 -0.77 2.98 32.28
C LEU A 75 -1.99 3.04 33.21
N LEU A 76 -3.00 2.19 32.97
CA LEU A 76 -4.24 2.11 33.77
C LEU A 76 -4.27 0.89 34.70
N VAL A 77 -3.29 0.00 34.60
CA VAL A 77 -2.98 -0.97 35.66
C VAL A 77 -1.95 -0.30 36.55
N PRO A 78 -2.35 0.43 37.62
CA PRO A 78 -1.41 0.75 38.67
C PRO A 78 -0.85 -0.58 39.17
N ALA A 79 0.48 -0.70 39.23
CA ALA A 79 1.11 -1.80 39.94
C ALA A 79 0.61 -1.77 41.38
N ALA A 80 -0.35 -2.64 41.69
CA ALA A 80 -0.83 -2.95 43.02
C ALA A 80 -0.24 -4.29 43.44
#